data_AF-A5FU95-F1
#
_entry.id   AF-A5FU95-F1
#
_cell.length_a   1.000
_cell.length_b   1.000
_cell.length_c   1.000
_cell.angle_alpha   90.00
_cell.angle_beta   90.00
_cell.angle_gamma   90.00
#
_symmetry.space_group_name_H-M   'P 1'
#
loop_
_entity.id
_entity.type
_entity.pdbx_description
1 polymer ?
#
loop_
_entity_poly.entity_id
_entity_poly.type
_entity_poly.pdbx_seq_one_letter_code
_entity_poly.pdbx_strand_id
1 'polypeptide(L)'
;MGVQLYLLDRRPTTLVVGGTSHKIGTLRRFWKVTELNNARMTEIGAAQGRIRQKAAPVAVMLNDVMEAALEMEPGRSLPAHIVLGWDADRVSVTDQDWEYLPVLGYAVRNPETGIYVLHETGEGEGGLLRPVTRDRAIHRGLITTDDQLVRHGQPRITTCHSVTPLIETYAEADCLLADGRSTRILTSVTSGRLPDPAWYAGKRPADVKAYPIDRAA
;
A
#
# COMPACT_ATOMS: atom_id res chain seq x y z
N MET A 1 -0.69 15.93 17.62
CA MET A 1 -0.56 14.60 16.97
C MET A 1 0.31 14.75 15.73
N GLY A 2 1.34 13.90 15.56
CA GLY A 2 2.13 13.88 14.33
C GLY A 2 1.60 12.83 13.35
N VAL A 3 1.61 13.13 12.06
CA VAL A 3 1.26 12.16 11.00
C VAL A 3 2.55 11.50 10.48
N GLN A 4 2.46 10.25 10.00
CA GLN A 4 3.55 9.56 9.33
C GLN A 4 3.66 10.02 7.87
N LEU A 5 4.88 10.31 7.40
CA LEU A 5 5.13 10.67 6.01
C LEU A 5 5.96 9.58 5.32
N TYR A 6 5.57 9.21 4.10
CA TYR A 6 6.32 8.29 3.25
C TYR A 6 6.97 9.06 2.10
N LEU A 7 8.25 8.81 1.84
CA LEU A 7 8.98 9.35 0.68
C LEU A 7 9.39 8.25 -0.27
N LEU A 8 9.01 8.35 -1.54
CA LEU A 8 9.47 7.42 -2.57
C LEU A 8 10.86 7.82 -3.07
N ASP A 9 11.79 6.91 -2.87
CA ASP A 9 13.12 6.91 -3.42
C ASP A 9 13.19 5.88 -4.56
N ARG A 10 13.64 6.30 -5.74
CA ARG A 10 13.82 5.39 -6.89
C ARG A 10 15.25 4.87 -6.98
N ARG A 11 15.90 4.66 -5.82
CA ARG A 11 17.18 3.93 -5.79
C ARG A 11 17.01 2.62 -6.56
N PRO A 12 18.05 2.15 -7.29
CA PRO A 12 18.01 0.85 -7.92
C PRO A 12 17.74 -0.21 -6.84
N THR A 13 16.51 -0.72 -6.81
CA THR A 13 16.10 -1.82 -5.95
C THR A 13 15.47 -2.85 -6.85
N THR A 14 16.08 -4.04 -6.86
CA THR A 14 15.61 -5.18 -7.62
C THR A 14 14.89 -6.13 -6.67
N LEU A 15 13.67 -6.50 -7.05
CA LEU A 15 12.86 -7.49 -6.38
C LEU A 15 12.63 -8.67 -7.32
N VAL A 16 12.88 -9.88 -6.85
CA VAL A 16 12.56 -11.13 -7.53
C VAL A 16 11.15 -11.55 -7.15
N VAL A 17 10.27 -11.64 -8.14
CA VAL A 17 8.88 -12.09 -8.01
C VAL A 17 8.71 -13.28 -8.94
N GLY A 18 8.37 -14.45 -8.39
CA GLY A 18 8.20 -15.65 -9.21
C GLY A 18 9.45 -16.07 -9.99
N GLY A 19 10.65 -15.74 -9.49
CA GLY A 19 11.92 -16.00 -10.17
C GLY A 19 12.38 -14.92 -11.15
N THR A 20 11.53 -13.94 -11.47
CA THR A 20 11.86 -12.85 -12.40
C THR A 20 12.26 -11.58 -11.66
N SER A 21 13.29 -10.89 -12.14
CA SER A 21 13.79 -9.64 -11.53
C SER A 21 13.04 -8.42 -12.04
N HIS A 22 12.49 -7.63 -11.11
CA HIS A 22 11.75 -6.40 -11.39
C HIS A 22 12.38 -5.20 -10.68
N LYS A 23 12.37 -4.05 -11.34
CA LYS A 23 12.72 -2.77 -10.71
C LYS A 23 11.51 -2.24 -9.96
N ILE A 24 11.69 -1.99 -8.66
CA ILE A 24 10.66 -1.40 -7.80
C ILE A 24 11.14 -0.08 -7.22
N GLY A 25 10.21 0.73 -6.72
CA GLY A 25 10.57 1.89 -5.91
C GLY A 25 10.78 1.50 -4.44
N THR A 26 11.38 2.40 -3.67
CA THR A 26 11.64 2.18 -2.24
C THR A 26 11.06 3.34 -1.45
N LEU A 27 10.27 3.07 -0.42
CA LEU A 27 9.61 4.08 0.40
C LEU A 27 10.28 4.21 1.76
N ARG A 28 10.54 5.42 2.21
CA ARG A 28 11.06 5.69 3.55
C ARG A 28 9.97 6.33 4.40
N ARG A 29 9.67 5.71 5.55
CA ARG A 29 8.73 6.24 6.54
C ARG A 29 9.45 7.21 7.48
N PHE A 30 8.78 8.31 7.80
CA PHE A 30 9.24 9.31 8.75
C PHE A 30 8.12 9.63 9.73
N TRP A 31 8.52 10.04 10.94
CA TRP A 31 7.60 10.44 12.00
C TRP A 31 7.62 11.96 12.15
N LYS A 32 6.42 12.56 12.31
CA LYS A 32 6.15 13.97 12.70
C LYS A 32 6.09 15.00 11.55
N VAL A 33 4.86 15.34 11.12
CA VAL A 33 4.55 16.45 10.18
C VAL A 33 4.73 17.84 10.79
N THR A 34 4.74 17.98 12.12
CA THR A 34 4.79 19.31 12.76
C THR A 34 6.12 20.05 12.55
N GLU A 35 7.11 19.45 11.88
CA GLU A 35 8.44 20.02 11.60
C GLU A 35 8.78 19.94 10.10
N LEU A 36 7.83 20.28 9.22
CA LEU A 36 8.15 20.49 7.80
C LEU A 36 9.00 21.76 7.65
N ASN A 37 10.32 21.61 7.74
CA ASN A 37 11.26 22.67 7.41
C ASN A 37 11.50 22.76 5.88
N ASN A 38 12.16 23.83 5.43
CA ASN A 38 12.40 24.08 4.00
C ASN A 38 13.19 22.96 3.31
N ALA A 39 14.17 22.36 3.99
CA ALA A 39 14.92 21.23 3.46
C ALA A 39 14.00 20.03 3.21
N ARG A 40 13.05 19.79 4.12
CA ARG A 40 12.12 18.68 4.04
C ARG A 40 11.10 18.86 2.92
N MET A 41 10.56 20.06 2.79
CA MET A 41 9.67 20.42 1.67
C MET A 41 10.36 20.26 0.32
N THR A 42 11.66 20.59 0.26
CA THR A 42 12.48 20.42 -0.96
C THR A 42 12.65 18.94 -1.32
N GLU A 43 12.91 18.07 -0.34
CA GLU A 43 13.05 16.63 -0.57
C GLU A 43 11.73 16.00 -1.07
N ILE A 44 10.60 16.40 -0.47
CA ILE A 44 9.26 15.98 -0.90
C ILE A 44 9.00 16.44 -2.35
N GLY A 45 9.23 17.71 -2.64
CA GLY A 45 9.04 18.27 -3.98
C GLY A 45 9.91 17.57 -5.03
N ALA A 46 11.17 17.24 -4.69
CA ALA A 46 12.05 16.48 -5.56
C ALA A 46 11.55 15.04 -5.79
N ALA A 47 11.04 14.36 -4.75
CA ALA A 47 10.45 13.03 -4.88
C ALA A 47 9.22 13.05 -5.80
N GLN A 48 8.32 14.02 -5.62
CA GLN A 48 7.15 14.23 -6.47
C GLN A 48 7.53 14.54 -7.93
N GLY A 49 8.51 15.43 -8.14
CA GLY A 49 9.03 15.76 -9.47
C GLY A 49 9.55 14.54 -10.22
N ARG A 50 10.27 13.64 -9.52
CA ARG A 50 10.78 12.39 -10.10
C ARG A 50 9.69 11.40 -10.50
N ILE A 51 8.58 11.35 -9.76
CA ILE A 51 7.42 10.49 -10.08
C ILE A 51 6.72 10.96 -11.35
N ARG A 52 6.57 12.27 -11.52
CA ARG A 52 5.96 12.84 -12.72
C ARG A 52 6.83 12.62 -13.97
N GLN A 53 8.15 12.74 -13.85
CA GLN A 53 9.08 12.63 -14.99
C GLN A 53 9.34 11.20 -15.48
N LYS A 54 9.31 10.23 -14.58
CA LYS A 54 9.51 8.82 -14.88
C LYS A 54 8.26 8.13 -14.36
N ALA A 55 7.40 7.56 -15.19
CA ALA A 55 6.14 6.94 -14.76
C ALA A 55 6.28 6.21 -13.40
N ALA A 56 5.30 6.39 -12.51
CA ALA A 56 5.35 5.86 -11.14
C ALA A 56 5.64 4.34 -11.13
N PRO A 57 6.38 3.82 -10.14
CA PRO A 57 6.69 2.39 -10.09
C PRO A 57 5.41 1.55 -10.03
N VAL A 58 5.49 0.27 -10.38
CA VAL A 58 4.35 -0.65 -10.32
C VAL A 58 4.14 -1.17 -8.89
N ALA A 59 5.24 -1.36 -8.15
CA ALA A 59 5.26 -1.73 -6.74
C ALA A 59 6.40 -1.01 -6.02
N VAL A 60 6.30 -0.99 -4.69
CA VAL A 60 7.24 -0.27 -3.82
C VAL A 60 7.52 -1.06 -2.56
N MET A 61 8.77 -1.06 -2.13
CA MET A 61 9.20 -1.68 -0.87
C MET A 61 9.28 -0.62 0.23
N LEU A 62 8.60 -0.82 1.36
CA LEU A 62 8.80 -0.01 2.55
C LEU A 62 10.18 -0.33 3.14
N ASN A 63 11.07 0.65 3.17
CA ASN A 63 12.38 0.60 3.82
C ASN A 63 12.24 0.75 5.34
N ASP A 64 11.39 -0.10 5.89
CA ASP A 64 11.16 -0.37 7.29
C ASP A 64 11.31 -1.88 7.46
N VAL A 65 11.81 -2.33 8.60
CA VAL A 65 12.16 -3.73 8.83
C VAL A 65 11.23 -4.32 9.87
N MET A 66 10.63 -5.45 9.52
CA MET A 66 10.11 -6.38 10.51
C MET A 66 10.97 -7.63 10.52
N GLU A 67 11.14 -8.23 11.69
CA GLU A 67 11.77 -9.53 11.82
C GLU A 67 10.71 -10.61 11.54
N ALA A 68 10.98 -11.47 10.56
CA ALA A 68 10.09 -12.56 10.19
C ALA A 68 10.88 -13.85 9.94
N ALA A 69 10.35 -14.98 10.41
CA ALA A 69 10.96 -16.28 10.17
C ALA A 69 10.57 -16.83 8.80
N LEU A 70 11.52 -17.49 8.13
CA LEU A 70 11.26 -18.18 6.87
C LEU A 70 10.79 -19.61 7.11
N GLU A 71 9.96 -20.14 6.22
CA GLU A 71 9.53 -21.55 6.27
C GLU A 71 10.72 -22.52 6.20
N MET A 72 11.75 -22.17 5.42
CA MET A 72 12.97 -22.97 5.28
C MET A 72 13.94 -22.85 6.47
N GLU A 73 13.82 -21.78 7.26
CA GLU A 73 14.68 -21.52 8.43
C GLU A 73 13.84 -21.02 9.63
N PRO A 74 12.95 -21.86 10.23
CA PRO A 74 11.99 -21.39 11.23
C PRO A 74 12.64 -20.86 12.52
N GLY A 75 13.87 -21.30 12.81
CA GLY A 75 14.65 -20.87 13.98
C GLY A 75 15.39 -19.55 13.79
N ARG A 76 15.30 -18.91 12.61
CA ARG A 76 16.02 -17.68 12.30
C ARG A 76 15.07 -16.64 11.71
N SER A 77 14.90 -15.54 12.43
CA SER A 77 14.26 -14.35 11.89
C SER A 77 15.21 -13.59 10.99
N LEU A 78 14.68 -13.11 9.87
CA LEU A 78 15.40 -12.26 8.93
C LEU A 78 14.66 -10.94 8.73
N PRO A 79 15.39 -9.87 8.38
CA PRO A 79 14.80 -8.61 7.96
C PRO A 79 13.89 -8.79 6.74
N ALA A 80 12.61 -8.48 6.93
CA ALA A 80 11.59 -8.48 5.90
C ALA A 80 11.00 -7.09 5.73
N HIS A 81 10.81 -6.69 4.47
CA HIS A 81 10.25 -5.40 4.10
C HIS A 81 8.89 -5.56 3.45
N ILE A 82 7.90 -4.77 3.84
CA ILE A 82 6.57 -4.81 3.22
C ILE A 82 6.68 -4.33 1.76
N VAL A 83 6.10 -5.07 0.83
CA VAL A 83 5.95 -4.65 -0.57
C VAL A 83 4.50 -4.25 -0.80
N LEU A 84 4.28 -3.00 -1.21
CA LEU A 84 2.97 -2.46 -1.56
C LEU A 84 2.80 -2.37 -3.08
N GLY A 85 1.57 -2.62 -3.52
CA GLY A 85 1.14 -2.28 -4.88
C GLY A 85 1.01 -0.76 -5.06
N TRP A 86 1.38 -0.24 -6.22
CA TRP A 86 1.26 1.19 -6.52
C TRP A 86 0.04 1.50 -7.39
N ASP A 87 -0.81 2.41 -6.93
CA ASP A 87 -1.98 2.87 -7.70
C ASP A 87 -1.58 3.69 -8.94
N ALA A 88 -2.24 3.47 -10.08
CA ALA A 88 -1.92 4.13 -11.35
C ALA A 88 -2.12 5.64 -11.25
N ASP A 89 -3.15 6.05 -10.49
CA ASP A 89 -3.55 7.44 -10.35
C ASP A 89 -2.73 8.17 -9.27
N ARG A 90 -1.88 7.45 -8.53
CA ARG A 90 -1.03 8.03 -7.48
C ARG A 90 0.21 8.67 -8.10
N VAL A 91 0.14 9.99 -8.23
CA VAL A 91 1.20 10.84 -8.79
C VAL A 91 2.08 11.49 -7.71
N SER A 92 1.69 11.39 -6.44
CA SER A 92 2.42 11.98 -5.33
C SER A 92 2.60 11.02 -4.16
N VAL A 93 3.74 11.16 -3.48
CA VAL A 93 4.06 10.37 -2.29
C VAL A 93 3.36 10.84 -1.03
N THR A 94 2.92 12.09 -1.01
CA THR A 94 2.18 12.66 0.11
C THR A 94 0.67 12.45 -0.03
N ASP A 95 0.22 11.79 -1.09
CA ASP A 95 -1.17 11.40 -1.21
C ASP A 95 -1.52 10.56 0.03
N GLN A 96 -2.61 10.90 0.71
CA GLN A 96 -3.09 10.13 1.87
C GLN A 96 -3.50 8.71 1.42
N ASP A 97 -3.97 7.84 2.30
CA ASP A 97 -4.53 6.51 1.96
C ASP A 97 -3.50 5.42 1.57
N TRP A 98 -2.28 5.53 2.08
CA TRP A 98 -1.27 4.49 1.88
C TRP A 98 -1.65 3.17 2.54
N GLU A 99 -2.35 3.26 3.66
CA GLU A 99 -2.92 2.17 4.44
C GLU A 99 -3.87 1.28 3.63
N TYR A 100 -4.48 1.82 2.57
CA TYR A 100 -5.41 1.09 1.73
C TYR A 100 -4.73 0.41 0.53
N LEU A 101 -3.46 0.73 0.23
CA LEU A 101 -2.72 0.00 -0.81
C LEU A 101 -2.56 -1.48 -0.42
N PRO A 102 -2.63 -2.41 -1.38
CA PRO A 102 -2.53 -3.83 -1.11
C PRO A 102 -1.09 -4.22 -0.78
N VAL A 103 -0.91 -5.05 0.24
CA VAL A 103 0.35 -5.72 0.53
C VAL A 103 0.51 -6.89 -0.44
N LEU A 104 1.52 -6.82 -1.30
CA LEU A 104 1.83 -7.89 -2.25
C LEU A 104 2.55 -9.05 -1.55
N GLY A 105 3.36 -8.73 -0.55
CA GLY A 105 4.11 -9.66 0.25
C GLY A 105 5.26 -8.98 0.98
N TYR A 106 6.30 -9.75 1.26
CA TYR A 106 7.44 -9.36 2.07
C TYR A 106 8.74 -9.61 1.30
N ALA A 107 9.50 -8.56 1.07
CA ALA A 107 10.80 -8.61 0.44
C ALA A 107 11.87 -8.97 1.48
N VAL A 108 12.52 -10.12 1.30
CA VAL A 108 13.63 -10.58 2.14
C VAL A 108 14.91 -10.53 1.32
N ARG A 109 15.97 -9.95 1.87
CA ARG A 109 17.23 -9.76 1.13
C ARG A 109 18.00 -11.07 1.07
N ASN A 110 18.30 -11.55 -0.14
CA ASN A 110 19.25 -12.64 -0.32
C ASN A 110 20.68 -12.11 -0.04
N PRO A 111 21.42 -12.71 0.91
CA PRO A 111 22.73 -12.21 1.32
C PRO A 111 23.81 -12.40 0.25
N GLU A 112 23.69 -13.43 -0.60
CA GLU A 112 24.69 -13.79 -1.62
C GLU A 112 24.57 -12.89 -2.85
N THR A 113 23.34 -12.64 -3.30
CA THR A 113 23.09 -11.85 -4.53
C THR A 113 22.81 -10.38 -4.25
N GLY A 114 22.44 -10.04 -3.01
CA GLY A 114 22.02 -8.70 -2.62
C GLY A 114 20.66 -8.27 -3.17
N ILE A 115 19.95 -9.15 -3.87
CA ILE A 115 18.62 -8.93 -4.45
C ILE A 115 17.54 -9.31 -3.44
N TYR A 116 16.41 -8.62 -3.45
CA TYR A 116 15.28 -8.98 -2.61
C TYR A 116 14.44 -10.06 -3.28
N VAL A 117 13.99 -11.05 -2.52
CA VAL A 117 13.06 -12.09 -2.99
C VAL A 117 11.72 -11.85 -2.32
N LEU A 118 10.65 -11.83 -3.12
CA LEU A 118 9.29 -11.69 -2.60
C LEU A 118 8.84 -12.99 -1.94
N HIS A 119 8.37 -12.86 -0.71
CA HIS A 119 7.76 -13.90 0.08
C HIS A 119 6.30 -13.57 0.37
N GLU A 120 5.49 -14.61 0.55
CA GLU A 120 4.14 -14.48 1.08
C GLU A 120 4.05 -15.19 2.45
N THR A 121 3.05 -14.82 3.23
CA THR A 121 2.70 -15.57 4.45
C THR A 121 2.15 -16.94 4.06
N GLY A 122 2.73 -18.00 4.60
CA GLY A 122 2.21 -19.35 4.44
C GLY A 122 0.82 -19.52 5.07
N GLU A 123 0.01 -20.42 4.49
CA GLU A 123 -1.33 -20.75 4.99
C GLU A 123 -1.31 -21.71 6.21
N GLY A 124 -0.13 -22.07 6.73
CA GLY A 124 0.07 -22.99 7.86
C GLY A 124 0.35 -22.30 9.21
N GLU A 125 0.31 -23.08 10.30
CA GLU A 125 0.55 -22.62 11.67
C GLU A 125 1.90 -21.90 11.80
N GLY A 126 1.88 -20.64 12.26
CA GLY A 126 3.09 -19.89 12.63
C GLY A 126 3.41 -18.66 11.77
N GLY A 127 2.67 -18.38 10.69
CA GLY A 127 2.84 -17.13 9.92
C GLY A 127 4.21 -17.00 9.24
N LEU A 128 4.87 -18.13 8.97
CA LEU A 128 6.19 -18.17 8.33
C LEU A 128 6.12 -17.63 6.90
N LEU A 129 7.21 -16.99 6.46
CA LEU A 129 7.34 -16.47 5.11
C LEU A 129 7.89 -17.53 4.17
N ARG A 130 7.24 -17.69 3.02
CA ARG A 130 7.67 -18.60 1.95
C ARG A 130 7.90 -17.86 0.64
N PRO A 131 8.93 -18.20 -0.15
CA PRO A 131 9.18 -17.51 -1.40
C PRO A 131 8.02 -17.70 -2.38
N VAL A 132 7.65 -16.63 -3.09
CA VAL A 132 6.58 -16.69 -4.09
C VAL A 132 7.14 -17.35 -5.36
N THR A 133 6.63 -18.54 -5.67
CA THR A 133 6.94 -19.25 -6.93
C THR A 133 6.29 -18.55 -8.13
N ARG A 134 6.74 -18.87 -9.35
CA ARG A 134 6.18 -18.30 -10.58
C ARG A 134 4.68 -18.56 -10.71
N ASP A 135 4.26 -19.81 -10.54
CA ASP A 135 2.85 -20.19 -10.64
C ASP A 135 2.00 -19.48 -9.59
N ARG A 136 2.51 -19.35 -8.36
CA ARG A 136 1.84 -18.60 -7.30
C ARG A 136 1.77 -17.11 -7.62
N ALA A 137 2.82 -16.52 -8.20
CA ALA A 137 2.82 -15.12 -8.62
C ALA A 137 1.79 -14.83 -9.72
N ILE A 138 1.66 -15.71 -10.72
CA ILE A 138 0.65 -15.61 -11.78
C ILE A 138 -0.74 -15.80 -11.19
N HIS A 139 -0.94 -16.82 -10.35
CA HIS A 139 -2.23 -17.11 -9.72
C HIS A 139 -2.74 -15.94 -8.87
N ARG A 140 -1.83 -15.27 -8.14
CA ARG A 140 -2.15 -14.05 -7.36
C ARG A 140 -2.21 -12.78 -8.20
N GLY A 141 -1.99 -12.88 -9.52
CA GLY A 141 -2.00 -11.76 -10.45
C GLY A 141 -0.87 -10.76 -10.21
N LEU A 142 0.22 -11.15 -9.54
CA LEU A 142 1.38 -10.28 -9.28
C LEU A 142 2.17 -10.02 -10.56
N ILE A 143 2.29 -11.05 -11.41
CA ILE A 143 2.92 -10.97 -12.72
C ILE A 143 1.99 -11.56 -13.79
N THR A 144 2.15 -11.09 -15.03
CA THR A 144 1.49 -11.70 -16.20
C THR A 144 2.16 -13.02 -16.59
N THR A 145 1.56 -13.76 -17.52
CA THR A 145 2.16 -14.97 -18.11
C THR A 145 3.49 -14.71 -18.82
N ASP A 146 3.74 -13.46 -19.22
CA ASP A 146 4.98 -12.98 -19.86
C ASP A 146 5.95 -12.33 -18.85
N ASP A 147 5.77 -12.64 -17.57
CA ASP A 147 6.63 -12.18 -16.48
C ASP A 147 6.72 -10.65 -16.36
N GLN A 148 5.63 -9.93 -16.68
CA GLN A 148 5.53 -8.49 -16.44
C GLN A 148 4.83 -8.22 -15.11
N LEU A 149 5.40 -7.34 -14.29
CA LEU A 149 4.80 -6.97 -13.01
C LEU A 149 3.48 -6.23 -13.23
N VAL A 150 2.43 -6.67 -12.54
CA VAL A 150 1.09 -6.10 -12.63
C VAL A 150 0.91 -5.02 -11.59
N ARG A 151 0.18 -3.98 -11.96
CA ARG A 151 -0.13 -2.86 -11.08
C ARG A 151 -1.31 -3.21 -10.17
N HIS A 152 -1.09 -3.10 -8.86
CA HIS A 152 -2.13 -3.30 -7.85
C HIS A 152 -2.42 -1.96 -7.15
N GLY A 153 -3.49 -1.29 -7.56
CA GLY A 153 -4.02 -0.11 -6.87
C GLY A 153 -4.85 -0.47 -5.65
N GLN A 154 -5.54 0.51 -5.08
CA GLN A 154 -6.43 0.25 -3.95
C GLN A 154 -7.54 -0.74 -4.35
N PRO A 155 -7.84 -1.75 -3.51
CA PRO A 155 -8.99 -2.61 -3.76
C PRO A 155 -10.27 -1.78 -3.68
N ARG A 156 -11.28 -2.18 -4.46
CA ARG A 156 -12.62 -1.56 -4.36
C ARG A 156 -13.28 -1.98 -3.04
N ILE A 157 -14.11 -1.10 -2.51
CA ILE A 157 -15.00 -1.40 -1.39
C ILE A 157 -16.09 -2.33 -1.91
N THR A 158 -16.27 -3.49 -1.27
CA THR A 158 -17.33 -4.44 -1.62
C THR A 158 -18.62 -4.11 -0.90
N THR A 159 -18.53 -3.88 0.42
CA THR A 159 -19.67 -3.51 1.26
C THR A 159 -19.20 -2.72 2.48
N CYS A 160 -20.08 -1.90 3.04
CA CYS A 160 -19.92 -1.33 4.37
C CYS A 160 -21.08 -1.78 5.26
N HIS A 161 -20.78 -2.12 6.50
CA HIS A 161 -21.75 -2.71 7.44
C HIS A 161 -22.37 -1.65 8.35
N SER A 162 -21.61 -0.61 8.67
CA SER A 162 -22.02 0.47 9.57
C SER A 162 -21.43 1.78 9.05
N VAL A 163 -22.14 2.87 9.31
CA VAL A 163 -21.62 4.24 9.16
C VAL A 163 -22.03 4.99 10.42
N THR A 164 -21.05 5.41 11.20
CA THR A 164 -21.26 6.08 12.48
C THR A 164 -20.65 7.48 12.46
N PRO A 165 -21.26 8.45 13.14
CA PRO A 165 -20.63 9.76 13.32
C PRO A 165 -19.42 9.60 14.26
N LEU A 166 -18.27 10.16 13.86
CA LEU A 166 -17.05 10.17 14.69
C LEU A 166 -16.85 11.53 15.37
N ILE A 167 -16.86 12.60 14.57
CA ILE A 167 -16.89 14.01 14.99
C ILE A 167 -17.82 14.78 14.04
N GLU A 168 -18.20 16.02 14.38
CA GLU A 168 -19.23 16.79 13.66
C GLU A 168 -19.07 16.82 12.13
N THR A 169 -17.83 16.78 11.63
CA THR A 169 -17.50 16.85 10.21
C THR A 169 -16.99 15.53 9.62
N TYR A 170 -17.01 14.42 10.36
CA TYR A 170 -16.52 13.11 9.88
C TYR A 170 -17.41 11.94 10.32
N ALA A 171 -17.60 11.01 9.39
CA ALA A 171 -18.17 9.70 9.62
C ALA A 171 -17.08 8.62 9.50
N GLU A 172 -17.21 7.56 10.30
CA GLU A 172 -16.42 6.33 10.17
C GLU A 172 -17.32 5.23 9.62
N ALA A 173 -16.84 4.51 8.60
CA ALA A 173 -17.54 3.37 8.03
C ALA A 173 -16.71 2.09 8.19
N ASP A 174 -17.31 1.03 8.74
CA ASP A 174 -16.68 -0.30 8.78
C ASP A 174 -16.97 -1.02 7.45
N CYS A 175 -15.92 -1.21 6.64
CA CYS A 175 -16.05 -1.69 5.27
C CYS A 175 -15.18 -2.91 4.99
N LEU A 176 -15.64 -3.76 4.07
CA LEU A 176 -14.91 -4.86 3.49
C LEU A 176 -14.38 -4.44 2.10
N LEU A 177 -13.13 -4.80 1.82
CA LEU A 177 -12.47 -4.55 0.54
C LEU A 177 -12.49 -5.82 -0.34
N ALA A 178 -12.30 -5.64 -1.64
CA ALA A 178 -12.30 -6.75 -2.62
C ALA A 178 -11.16 -7.76 -2.42
N ASP A 179 -10.12 -7.38 -1.67
CA ASP A 179 -9.03 -8.28 -1.26
C ASP A 179 -9.32 -9.03 0.05
N GLY A 180 -10.54 -8.89 0.60
CA GLY A 180 -10.99 -9.56 1.82
C GLY A 180 -10.61 -8.83 3.12
N ARG A 181 -9.87 -7.72 3.06
CA ARG A 181 -9.52 -6.94 4.27
C ARG A 181 -10.72 -6.15 4.77
N SER A 182 -11.00 -6.24 6.06
CA SER A 182 -11.87 -5.30 6.77
C SER A 182 -11.09 -4.06 7.18
N THR A 183 -11.67 -2.88 7.00
CA THR A 183 -11.03 -1.61 7.34
C THR A 183 -12.04 -0.55 7.76
N ARG A 184 -11.55 0.49 8.42
CA ARG A 184 -12.32 1.69 8.75
C ARG A 184 -11.99 2.79 7.76
N ILE A 185 -13.02 3.37 7.17
CA ILE A 185 -12.90 4.46 6.21
C ILE A 185 -13.45 5.72 6.83
N LEU A 186 -12.61 6.75 6.90
CA LEU A 186 -13.00 8.07 7.36
C LEU A 186 -13.47 8.92 6.18
N THR A 187 -14.68 9.46 6.31
CA THR A 187 -15.33 10.29 5.29
C THR A 187 -15.74 11.62 5.88
N SER A 188 -15.30 12.73 5.29
CA SER A 188 -15.77 14.04 5.70
C SER A 188 -17.22 14.25 5.28
N VAL A 189 -18.05 14.70 6.23
CA VAL A 189 -19.47 15.02 6.04
C VAL A 189 -19.67 16.51 6.28
N THR A 190 -20.14 17.24 5.27
CA THR A 190 -20.24 18.72 5.32
C THR A 190 -21.65 19.23 5.63
N SER A 191 -22.67 18.37 5.53
CA SER A 191 -24.09 18.73 5.70
C SER A 191 -24.74 18.11 6.93
N GLY A 192 -23.96 17.47 7.81
CA GLY A 192 -24.48 16.70 8.95
C GLY A 192 -25.20 15.40 8.57
N ARG A 193 -25.38 15.13 7.26
CA ARG A 193 -25.94 13.87 6.74
C ARG A 193 -24.85 12.82 6.61
N LEU A 194 -25.09 11.65 7.19
CA LEU A 194 -24.22 10.49 7.02
C LEU A 194 -24.43 9.84 5.64
N PRO A 195 -23.36 9.36 4.98
CA PRO A 195 -23.48 8.54 3.79
C PRO A 195 -24.22 7.24 4.09
N ASP A 196 -25.06 6.79 3.17
CA ASP A 196 -25.61 5.43 3.21
C ASP A 196 -24.47 4.41 3.01
N PRO A 197 -24.42 3.28 3.75
CA PRO A 197 -23.45 2.22 3.50
C PRO A 197 -23.33 1.79 2.03
N ALA A 198 -24.44 1.77 1.28
CA ALA A 198 -24.46 1.43 -0.14
C ALA A 198 -23.73 2.46 -1.03
N TRP A 199 -23.58 3.71 -0.57
CA TRP A 199 -22.82 4.73 -1.30
C TRP A 199 -21.35 4.35 -1.47
N TYR A 200 -20.76 3.62 -0.53
CA TYR A 200 -19.35 3.24 -0.59
C TYR A 200 -19.05 2.13 -1.61
N ALA A 201 -20.02 1.25 -1.86
CA ALA A 201 -19.83 0.05 -2.67
C ALA A 201 -19.32 0.39 -4.08
N GLY A 202 -18.33 -0.35 -4.54
CA GLY A 202 -17.69 -0.20 -5.86
C GLY A 202 -16.66 0.93 -5.96
N LYS A 203 -16.55 1.84 -4.99
CA LYS A 203 -15.56 2.93 -4.98
C LYS A 203 -14.22 2.46 -4.40
N ARG A 204 -13.12 3.19 -4.64
CA ARG A 204 -11.88 3.01 -3.87
C ARG A 204 -11.97 3.79 -2.56
N PRO A 205 -11.27 3.38 -1.50
CA PRO A 205 -11.18 4.16 -0.26
C PRO A 205 -10.77 5.63 -0.48
N ALA A 206 -9.84 5.92 -1.39
CA ALA A 206 -9.47 7.30 -1.73
C ALA A 206 -10.60 8.12 -2.39
N ASP A 207 -11.56 7.47 -3.06
CA ASP A 207 -12.64 8.15 -3.79
C ASP A 207 -13.79 8.57 -2.85
N VAL A 208 -13.80 8.09 -1.60
CA VAL A 208 -14.90 8.31 -0.64
C VAL A 208 -14.54 9.27 0.50
N LYS A 209 -13.40 9.96 0.42
CA LYS A 209 -12.95 10.88 1.47
C LYS A 209 -13.91 12.00 1.80
N ALA A 210 -14.69 12.44 0.82
CA ALA A 210 -15.63 13.54 0.98
C ALA A 210 -16.99 13.13 0.45
N TYR A 211 -17.98 13.10 1.34
CA TYR A 211 -19.35 12.88 0.96
C TYR A 211 -19.88 14.13 0.23
N PRO A 212 -20.48 14.00 -0.96
CA PRO A 212 -20.98 15.14 -1.70
C PRO A 212 -22.05 15.88 -0.90
N ILE A 213 -21.96 17.21 -0.93
CA ILE A 213 -23.07 18.07 -0.54
C ILE A 213 -24.12 17.89 -1.63
N ASP A 214 -25.33 17.47 -1.27
CA ASP A 214 -26.47 17.51 -2.18
C ASP A 214 -26.56 18.95 -2.73
N ARG A 215 -26.09 19.17 -3.97
CA ARG A 215 -26.44 20.37 -4.71
C ARG A 215 -27.91 20.18 -5.06
N ALA A 216 -28.78 20.72 -4.20
CA ALA A 216 -30.20 20.80 -4.49
C ALA A 216 -30.37 21.32 -5.93
N ALA A 217 -31.06 20.53 -6.74
CA ALA A 217 -31.60 20.95 -8.03
C ALA A 217 -32.74 21.95 -7.80
#